data_AF-A0A7C5P5Z3-F1
#
_entry.id   AF-A0A7C5P5Z3-F1
#
_cell.length_a   1.000
_cell.length_b   1.000
_cell.length_c   1.000
_cell.angle_alpha   90.00
_cell.angle_beta   90.00
_cell.angle_gamma   90.00
#
_symmetry.space_group_name_H-M   'P 1'
#
loop_
_entity.id
_entity.type
_entity.pdbx_description
1 polymer ?
#
loop_
_entity_poly.entity_id
_entity_poly.type
_entity_poly.pdbx_seq_one_letter_code
_entity_poly.pdbx_strand_id
1 'polypeptide(L)'
;MPKHKTLTAILWTIAFFTLILAFCTSQALCFSQAEAESAIQSAESRLLDCYEAVYGAEEGGANVSSLLMVLNEAGRLLSKAKLAYSNGDFDLAHMYALNCSEGLEGIKNQADSLKREAEQARRMDFLINYVGSAAGAVAVMVGGYAAWVFIKRHEKS
;
A
#
# COMPACT_ATOMS: atom_id res chain seq x y z
N MET A 1 14.45 -22.98 72.86
CA MET A 1 14.50 -23.40 71.44
C MET A 1 13.72 -22.44 70.51
N PRO A 2 14.19 -21.20 70.21
CA PRO A 2 13.48 -20.31 69.26
C PRO A 2 14.17 -20.09 67.89
N LYS A 3 15.47 -20.43 67.75
CA LYS A 3 16.28 -20.03 66.58
C LYS A 3 15.87 -20.68 65.24
N HIS A 4 15.22 -21.84 65.27
CA HIS A 4 14.79 -22.55 64.05
C HIS A 4 13.62 -21.87 63.35
N LYS A 5 12.67 -21.30 64.11
CA LYS A 5 11.46 -20.67 63.56
C LYS A 5 11.76 -19.33 62.87
N THR A 6 12.77 -18.61 63.36
CA THR A 6 13.22 -17.35 62.76
C THR A 6 13.99 -17.59 61.46
N LEU A 7 14.78 -18.66 61.37
CA LEU A 7 15.51 -19.01 60.15
C LEU A 7 14.59 -19.44 59.01
N THR A 8 13.55 -20.23 59.30
CA THR A 8 12.56 -20.64 58.29
C THR A 8 11.74 -19.46 57.77
N ALA A 9 11.41 -18.50 58.64
CA ALA A 9 10.69 -17.29 58.23
C ALA A 9 11.54 -16.40 57.30
N ILE A 10 12.83 -16.24 57.60
CA ILE A 10 13.77 -15.46 56.77
C ILE A 10 13.92 -16.10 55.39
N LEU A 11 14.06 -17.43 55.31
CA LEU A 11 14.12 -18.16 54.05
C LEU A 11 12.86 -17.98 53.19
N TRP A 12 11.67 -18.00 53.80
CA TRP A 12 10.41 -17.75 53.11
C TRP A 12 10.29 -16.31 52.62
N THR A 13 10.73 -15.33 53.40
CA THR A 13 10.73 -13.92 52.94
C THR A 13 11.69 -13.69 51.78
N ILE A 14 12.87 -14.33 51.79
CA ILE A 14 13.84 -14.22 50.68
C ILE A 14 13.26 -14.90 49.43
N ALA A 15 12.67 -16.10 49.57
CA ALA A 15 12.04 -16.80 48.46
C ALA A 15 10.88 -16.00 47.86
N PHE A 16 10.04 -15.38 48.69
CA PHE A 16 8.94 -14.53 48.24
C PHE A 16 9.44 -13.26 47.53
N PHE A 17 10.51 -12.65 48.03
CA PHE A 17 11.12 -11.47 47.39
C PHE A 17 11.77 -11.81 46.04
N THR A 18 12.41 -12.97 45.92
CA THR A 18 12.97 -13.46 44.64
C THR A 18 11.88 -13.82 43.63
N LEU A 19 10.72 -14.31 44.09
CA LEU A 19 9.57 -14.61 43.25
C LEU A 19 8.94 -13.33 42.68
N ILE A 20 8.84 -12.27 43.49
CA ILE A 20 8.34 -10.96 43.05
C ILE A 20 9.29 -10.33 42.03
N LEU A 21 10.60 -10.41 42.24
CA LEU A 21 11.59 -9.92 41.28
C LEU A 21 11.51 -10.67 39.93
N ALA A 22 11.26 -11.98 39.94
CA ALA A 22 11.05 -12.77 38.73
C ALA A 22 9.72 -12.47 38.02
N PHE A 23 8.69 -12.04 38.75
CA PHE A 23 7.43 -11.58 38.17
C PHE A 23 7.48 -10.13 37.68
N CYS A 24 8.37 -9.31 38.24
CA CYS A 24 8.50 -7.88 37.90
C CYS A 24 9.41 -7.64 36.70
N THR A 25 10.18 -8.65 36.28
CA THR A 25 10.68 -8.71 34.90
C THR A 25 9.53 -9.06 33.98
N SER A 26 8.58 -8.13 33.81
CA SER A 26 7.85 -8.05 32.55
C SER A 26 8.91 -8.15 31.48
N GLN A 27 8.79 -9.16 30.61
CA GLN A 27 9.54 -9.23 29.38
C GLN A 27 9.18 -7.96 28.61
N ALA A 28 9.91 -6.87 28.86
CA ALA A 28 10.05 -5.82 27.88
C ALA A 28 10.70 -6.56 26.72
N LEU A 29 9.86 -6.93 25.74
CA LEU A 29 10.30 -7.38 24.43
C LEU A 29 11.01 -6.18 23.82
N CYS A 30 12.24 -5.96 24.25
CA CYS A 30 13.13 -4.99 23.68
C CYS A 30 13.53 -5.60 22.34
N PHE A 31 13.00 -5.06 21.26
CA PHE A 31 13.35 -5.51 19.92
C PHE A 31 14.85 -5.38 19.77
N SER A 32 15.50 -6.44 19.30
CA SER A 32 16.93 -6.37 19.05
C SER A 32 17.21 -5.36 17.95
N GLN A 33 18.40 -4.78 17.99
CA GLN A 33 18.88 -3.92 16.90
C GLN A 33 18.71 -4.58 15.52
N ALA A 34 18.98 -5.89 15.43
CA ALA A 34 18.84 -6.64 14.19
C ALA A 34 17.38 -6.76 13.71
N GLU A 35 16.42 -6.93 14.63
CA GLU A 35 14.99 -7.00 14.30
C GLU A 35 14.47 -5.64 13.84
N ALA A 36 14.84 -4.56 14.53
CA ALA A 36 14.46 -3.20 14.13
C ALA A 36 15.04 -2.83 12.75
N GLU A 37 16.30 -3.19 12.48
CA GLU A 37 16.93 -2.97 11.18
C GLU A 37 16.24 -3.78 10.07
N SER A 38 15.97 -5.07 10.32
CA SER A 38 15.24 -5.93 9.40
C SER A 38 13.84 -5.39 9.09
N ALA A 39 13.14 -4.86 10.10
CA ALA A 39 11.83 -4.25 9.92
C ALA A 39 11.90 -2.98 9.05
N ILE A 40 12.89 -2.12 9.26
CA ILE A 40 13.13 -0.94 8.45
C ILE A 40 13.43 -1.31 7.00
N GLN A 41 14.33 -2.28 6.76
CA GLN A 41 14.68 -2.72 5.41
C GLN A 41 13.47 -3.32 4.68
N SER A 42 12.67 -4.12 5.39
CA SER A 42 11.44 -4.69 4.85
C SER A 42 10.42 -3.61 4.47
N ALA A 43 10.22 -2.61 5.35
CA ALA A 43 9.34 -1.48 5.08
C ALA A 43 9.84 -0.62 3.90
N GLU A 44 11.15 -0.42 3.79
CA GLU A 44 11.78 0.30 2.67
C GLU A 44 11.58 -0.41 1.34
N SER A 45 11.80 -1.72 1.29
CA SER A 45 11.54 -2.53 0.09
C SER A 45 10.06 -2.45 -0.33
N ARG A 46 9.13 -2.57 0.62
CA ARG A 46 7.69 -2.46 0.33
C ARG A 46 7.30 -1.08 -0.17
N LEU A 47 7.89 -0.03 0.40
CA LEU A 47 7.64 1.35 -0.02
C LEU A 47 8.09 1.55 -1.48
N LEU A 48 9.26 1.02 -1.84
CA LEU A 48 9.77 1.08 -3.21
C LEU A 48 8.86 0.31 -4.19
N ASP A 49 8.45 -0.91 -3.84
CA ASP A 49 7.52 -1.71 -4.66
C ASP A 49 6.18 -0.99 -4.89
N CYS A 50 5.67 -0.30 -3.86
CA CYS A 50 4.45 0.49 -3.99
C CYS A 50 4.65 1.73 -4.85
N TYR A 51 5.81 2.39 -4.74
CA TYR A 51 6.17 3.52 -5.61
C TYR A 51 6.22 3.11 -7.07
N GLU A 52 6.84 1.97 -7.38
CA GLU A 52 6.92 1.44 -8.75
C GLU A 52 5.54 1.10 -9.30
N ALA A 53 4.68 0.48 -8.49
CA ALA A 53 3.30 0.19 -8.89
C ALA A 53 2.49 1.48 -9.17
N VAL A 54 2.61 2.49 -8.31
CA VAL A 54 1.93 3.78 -8.48
C VAL A 54 2.46 4.51 -9.72
N TYR A 55 3.78 4.50 -9.93
CA TYR A 55 4.38 5.06 -11.14
C TYR A 55 3.88 4.36 -12.41
N GLY A 56 3.78 3.03 -12.40
CA GLY A 56 3.22 2.28 -13.53
C GLY A 56 1.74 2.58 -13.80
N ALA A 57 0.97 2.99 -12.78
CA ALA A 57 -0.40 3.46 -12.94
C ALA A 57 -0.46 4.89 -13.53
N GLU A 58 0.42 5.78 -13.06
CA GLU A 58 0.57 7.14 -13.59
C GLU A 58 0.97 7.13 -15.07
N GLU A 59 1.92 6.27 -15.47
CA GLU A 59 2.32 6.10 -16.87
C GLU A 59 1.15 5.62 -17.74
N GLY A 60 0.26 4.81 -17.17
CA GLY A 60 -1.02 4.42 -17.78
C GLY A 60 -2.02 5.59 -17.96
N GLY A 61 -1.75 6.74 -17.36
CA GLY A 61 -2.62 7.92 -17.33
C GLY A 61 -3.64 7.90 -16.20
N ALA A 62 -3.45 7.07 -15.17
CA ALA A 62 -4.34 7.01 -14.02
C ALA A 62 -4.09 8.15 -13.03
N ASN A 63 -5.13 8.60 -12.33
CA ASN A 63 -4.99 9.61 -11.29
C ASN A 63 -4.46 8.97 -10.00
N VAL A 64 -3.18 9.18 -9.71
CA VAL A 64 -2.47 8.61 -8.57
C VAL A 64 -2.36 9.54 -7.36
N SER A 65 -2.99 10.73 -7.39
CA SER A 65 -2.78 11.77 -6.36
C SER A 65 -3.09 11.30 -4.94
N SER A 66 -4.13 10.46 -4.77
CA SER A 66 -4.48 9.90 -3.46
C SER A 66 -3.45 8.87 -2.97
N LEU A 67 -2.97 8.02 -3.87
CA LEU A 67 -1.95 7.00 -3.58
C LEU A 67 -0.61 7.64 -3.22
N LEU A 68 -0.21 8.69 -3.93
CA LEU A 68 0.98 9.49 -3.63
C LEU A 68 0.93 10.14 -2.24
N MET A 69 -0.25 10.58 -1.80
CA MET A 69 -0.41 11.14 -0.46
C MET A 69 -0.14 10.08 0.62
N VAL A 70 -0.61 8.83 0.41
CA VAL A 70 -0.35 7.72 1.33
C VAL A 70 1.14 7.32 1.31
N LEU A 71 1.74 7.21 0.13
CA LEU A 71 3.18 6.94 -0.03
C LEU A 71 4.06 7.97 0.67
N ASN A 72 3.69 9.26 0.58
CA ASN A 72 4.42 10.32 1.26
C ASN A 72 4.33 10.20 2.80
N GLU A 73 3.16 9.83 3.32
CA GLU A 73 2.98 9.59 4.75
C GLU A 73 3.75 8.34 5.22
N ALA A 74 3.76 7.27 4.44
CA ALA A 74 4.57 6.09 4.70
C ALA A 74 6.08 6.41 4.68
N GLY A 75 6.55 7.23 3.73
CA GLY A 75 7.93 7.72 3.69
C GLY A 75 8.32 8.55 4.91
N ARG A 76 7.38 9.33 5.45
CA ARG A 76 7.55 10.07 6.70
C ARG A 76 7.68 9.12 7.90
N LEU A 77 6.88 8.07 7.97
CA LEU A 77 6.98 7.03 9.01
C LEU A 77 8.33 6.29 8.94
N LEU A 78 8.78 5.91 7.73
CA LEU A 78 10.08 5.27 7.53
C LEU A 78 11.23 6.16 7.98
N SER A 79 11.15 7.47 7.69
CA SER A 79 12.15 8.45 8.13
C SER A 79 12.21 8.54 9.67
N LYS A 80 11.06 8.49 10.35
CA LYS A 80 11.00 8.43 11.81
C LYS A 80 11.56 7.12 12.37
N ALA A 81 11.31 6.00 11.69
CA ALA A 81 11.88 4.70 12.06
C ALA A 81 13.41 4.74 12.03
N LYS A 82 14.00 5.26 10.94
CA LYS A 82 15.45 5.43 10.80
C LYS A 82 16.04 6.37 11.86
N LEU A 83 15.33 7.45 12.20
CA LEU A 83 15.75 8.36 13.26
C LEU A 83 15.72 7.70 14.65
N ALA A 84 14.65 6.99 14.99
CA ALA A 84 14.54 6.24 16.24
C ALA A 84 15.65 5.19 16.37
N TYR A 85 15.92 4.46 15.27
CA TYR A 85 17.03 3.49 15.22
C TYR A 85 18.38 4.16 15.49
N SER A 86 18.64 5.32 14.88
CA SER A 86 19.88 6.07 15.11
C SER A 86 20.02 6.61 16.53
N ASN A 87 18.91 6.85 17.22
CA ASN A 87 18.88 7.26 18.63
C ASN A 87 18.98 6.08 19.61
N GLY A 88 19.07 4.84 19.11
CA GLY A 88 19.11 3.62 19.92
C GLY A 88 17.74 3.17 20.46
N ASP A 89 16.64 3.77 19.99
CA ASP A 89 15.28 3.40 20.37
C ASP A 89 14.71 2.41 19.35
N PHE A 90 15.06 1.13 19.55
CA PHE A 90 14.73 0.04 18.62
C PHE A 90 13.24 -0.33 18.65
N ASP A 91 12.56 -0.15 19.79
CA ASP A 91 11.13 -0.43 19.92
C ASP A 91 10.31 0.56 19.10
N LEU A 92 10.63 1.86 19.20
CA LEU A 92 9.99 2.89 18.39
C LEU A 92 10.32 2.73 16.91
N ALA A 93 11.56 2.35 16.59
CA ALA A 93 11.99 2.09 15.21
C ALA A 93 11.17 0.97 14.57
N HIS A 94 11.02 -0.16 15.29
CA HIS A 94 10.21 -1.29 14.85
C HIS A 94 8.73 -0.90 14.68
N MET A 95 8.16 -0.20 15.67
CA MET A 95 6.77 0.26 15.61
C MET A 95 6.52 1.18 14.40
N TYR A 96 7.39 2.14 14.12
CA TYR A 96 7.25 3.02 12.96
C TYR A 96 7.40 2.26 11.64
N ALA A 97 8.32 1.29 11.56
CA ALA A 97 8.49 0.45 10.38
C ALA A 97 7.27 -0.45 10.12
N LEU A 98 6.66 -0.98 11.18
CA LEU A 98 5.42 -1.75 11.10
C LEU A 98 4.26 -0.90 10.59
N ASN A 99 4.05 0.29 11.19
CA ASN A 99 3.00 1.22 10.76
C ASN A 99 3.18 1.65 9.29
N CYS A 100 4.43 1.82 8.84
CA CYS A 100 4.74 2.06 7.43
C CYS A 100 4.28 0.90 6.55
N SER A 101 4.62 -0.34 6.93
CA SER A 101 4.22 -1.53 6.18
C SER A 101 2.69 -1.72 6.12
N GLU A 102 1.99 -1.51 7.23
CA GLU A 102 0.53 -1.59 7.29
C GLU A 102 -0.14 -0.51 6.45
N GLY A 103 0.36 0.72 6.46
CA GLY A 103 -0.16 1.81 5.64
C GLY A 103 0.02 1.60 4.13
N LEU A 104 0.96 0.74 3.73
CA LEU A 104 1.20 0.36 2.33
C LEU A 104 0.37 -0.83 1.86
N GLU A 105 -0.36 -1.48 2.78
CA GLU A 105 -1.17 -2.64 2.44
C GLU A 105 -2.29 -2.25 1.45
N GLY A 106 -2.40 -3.02 0.36
CA GLY A 106 -3.41 -2.77 -0.67
C GLY A 106 -3.11 -1.63 -1.64
N ILE A 107 -2.07 -0.81 -1.43
CA ILE A 107 -1.69 0.27 -2.36
C ILE A 107 -1.35 -0.26 -3.74
N LYS A 108 -0.62 -1.38 -3.81
CA LYS A 108 -0.31 -2.05 -5.08
C LYS A 108 -1.57 -2.47 -5.84
N ASN A 109 -2.56 -3.05 -5.14
CA ASN A 109 -3.82 -3.46 -5.76
C ASN A 109 -4.64 -2.27 -6.25
N GLN A 110 -4.65 -1.17 -5.49
CA GLN A 110 -5.32 0.07 -5.89
C GLN A 110 -4.65 0.70 -7.11
N ALA A 111 -3.32 0.76 -7.13
CA ALA A 111 -2.55 1.23 -8.28
C ALA A 111 -2.84 0.39 -9.54
N ASP A 112 -2.84 -0.94 -9.42
CA ASP A 112 -3.18 -1.85 -10.51
C ASP A 112 -4.63 -1.67 -11.00
N SER A 113 -5.58 -1.43 -10.09
CA SER A 113 -6.98 -1.13 -10.45
C SER A 113 -7.08 0.15 -11.25
N LEU A 114 -6.48 1.24 -10.76
CA LEU A 114 -6.50 2.54 -11.43
C LEU A 114 -5.83 2.49 -12.79
N LYS A 115 -4.72 1.74 -12.92
CA LYS A 115 -4.07 1.49 -14.21
C LYS A 115 -5.03 0.84 -15.20
N ARG A 116 -5.70 -0.24 -14.80
CA ARG A 116 -6.67 -0.96 -15.66
C ARG A 116 -7.85 -0.07 -16.03
N GLU A 117 -8.36 0.71 -15.10
CA GLU A 117 -9.44 1.68 -15.36
C GLU A 117 -9.01 2.72 -16.39
N ALA A 118 -7.81 3.28 -16.28
CA ALA A 118 -7.27 4.24 -17.23
C ALA A 118 -7.06 3.62 -18.63
N GLU A 119 -6.51 2.40 -18.70
CA GLU A 119 -6.34 1.67 -19.96
C GLU A 119 -7.69 1.32 -20.62
N GLN A 120 -8.68 0.92 -19.82
CA GLN A 120 -10.01 0.59 -20.30
C GLN A 120 -10.76 1.83 -20.79
N ALA A 121 -10.71 2.94 -20.05
CA ALA A 121 -11.29 4.22 -20.45
C ALA A 121 -10.69 4.67 -21.79
N ARG A 122 -9.36 4.64 -21.92
CA ARG A 122 -8.66 4.99 -23.16
C ARG A 122 -9.09 4.11 -24.34
N ARG A 123 -9.26 2.81 -24.12
CA ARG A 123 -9.73 1.87 -25.15
C ARG A 123 -11.18 2.14 -25.55
N MET A 124 -12.05 2.41 -24.59
CA MET A 124 -13.47 2.68 -24.83
C MET A 124 -13.67 3.97 -25.61
N ASP A 125 -12.96 5.04 -25.21
CA ASP A 125 -13.01 6.33 -25.90
C ASP A 125 -12.55 6.20 -27.35
N PHE A 126 -11.50 5.41 -27.61
CA PHE A 126 -11.05 5.12 -28.96
C PHE A 126 -12.10 4.35 -29.77
N LEU A 127 -12.71 3.30 -29.21
CA LEU A 127 -13.72 2.50 -29.90
C LEU A 127 -14.98 3.30 -30.23
N ILE A 128 -15.53 4.03 -29.26
CA ILE A 128 -16.81 4.73 -29.45
C ILE A 128 -16.61 5.98 -30.31
N ASN A 129 -15.66 6.85 -29.95
CA ASN A 129 -15.53 8.13 -30.64
C ASN A 129 -14.83 7.98 -31.99
N TYR A 130 -13.78 7.18 -32.09
CA TYR A 130 -13.02 7.10 -33.34
C TYR A 130 -13.64 6.10 -34.31
N VAL A 131 -13.82 4.85 -33.88
CA VAL A 131 -14.33 3.78 -34.76
C VAL A 131 -15.83 3.96 -35.02
N GLY A 132 -16.61 4.32 -33.99
CA GLY A 132 -18.04 4.60 -34.13
C GLY A 132 -18.32 5.74 -35.10
N SER A 133 -17.62 6.88 -34.99
CA SER A 133 -17.80 7.99 -35.93
C SER A 133 -17.32 7.67 -37.34
N ALA A 134 -16.21 6.95 -37.50
CA ALA A 134 -15.74 6.53 -38.82
C ALA A 134 -16.76 5.60 -39.52
N ALA A 135 -17.27 4.60 -38.81
CA ALA A 135 -18.30 3.70 -39.34
C ALA A 135 -19.60 4.45 -39.67
N GLY A 136 -20.02 5.36 -38.79
CA GLY A 136 -21.20 6.20 -39.01
C GLY A 136 -21.08 7.08 -40.26
N ALA A 137 -19.92 7.72 -40.46
CA ALA A 137 -19.67 8.56 -41.63
C ALA A 137 -19.76 7.75 -42.94
N VAL A 138 -19.16 6.55 -42.96
CA VAL A 138 -19.23 5.64 -44.11
C VAL A 138 -20.67 5.21 -44.39
N ALA A 139 -21.43 4.86 -43.34
CA ALA A 139 -22.83 4.48 -43.48
C ALA A 139 -23.69 5.61 -44.09
N VAL A 140 -23.47 6.86 -43.66
CA VAL A 140 -24.17 8.03 -44.22
C VAL A 140 -23.78 8.26 -45.69
N MET A 141 -22.51 8.13 -46.05
CA MET A 141 -22.08 8.25 -47.45
C MET A 141 -22.71 7.18 -48.35
N VAL A 142 -22.67 5.92 -47.93
CA VAL A 142 -23.23 4.80 -48.71
C VAL A 142 -24.75 4.89 -48.79
N GLY A 143 -25.43 5.17 -47.68
CA GLY A 143 -26.87 5.37 -47.64
C GLY A 143 -27.33 6.54 -48.51
N GLY A 144 -26.62 7.67 -48.45
CA GLY A 144 -26.88 8.84 -49.29
C GLY A 144 -26.69 8.55 -50.78
N TYR A 145 -25.62 7.84 -51.14
CA TYR A 145 -25.37 7.42 -52.51
C TYR A 145 -26.45 6.45 -53.03
N ALA A 146 -26.83 5.46 -52.22
CA ALA A 146 -27.88 4.50 -52.57
C ALA A 146 -29.24 5.19 -52.77
N ALA A 147 -29.61 6.12 -51.88
CA ALA A 147 -30.83 6.93 -52.01
C ALA A 147 -30.82 7.77 -53.29
N TRP A 148 -29.69 8.42 -53.60
CA TRP A 148 -29.52 9.19 -54.84
C TRP A 148 -29.72 8.34 -56.09
N VAL A 149 -29.09 7.15 -56.13
CA VAL A 149 -29.22 6.22 -57.25
C VAL A 149 -30.67 5.75 -57.41
N PHE A 150 -31.38 5.48 -56.31
CA PHE A 150 -32.77 5.04 -56.34
C PHE A 150 -33.70 6.10 -56.92
N ILE A 151 -33.57 7.35 -56.49
CA ILE A 151 -34.34 8.49 -57.01
C ILE A 151 -34.10 8.66 -58.52
N LYS A 152 -32.83 8.69 -58.95
CA LYS A 152 -32.47 8.88 -60.36
C LYS A 152 -32.96 7.76 -61.27
N ARG A 153 -33.13 6.55 -60.73
CA ARG A 153 -33.67 5.40 -61.47
C ARG A 153 -35.18 5.53 -61.68
N HIS A 154 -35.88 6.12 -60.71
CA HIS A 154 -37.33 6.29 -60.75
C HIS A 154 -37.78 7.47 -61.63
N GLU A 155 -36.92 8.47 -61.84
CA GLU A 155 -37.20 9.62 -62.71
C GLU A 155 -36.98 9.33 -64.20
N LYS A 156 -36.29 8.23 -64.53
CA LYS A 156 -36.04 7.78 -65.90
C LYS A 156 -37.02 6.72 -66.40
N SER A 157 -37.93 6.26 -65.55
CA SER A 157 -38.96 5.27 -65.90
C SER A 157 -40.32 5.93 -66.02
#